data_AF-A0A382ZXQ6-F1
#
_entry.id   AF-A0A382ZXQ6-F1
#
_cell.length_a   1.000
_cell.length_b   1.000
_cell.length_c   1.000
_cell.angle_alpha   90.00
_cell.angle_beta   90.00
_cell.angle_gamma   90.00
#
_symmetry.space_group_name_H-M   'P 1'
#
loop_
_entity.id
_entity.type
_entity.pdbx_description
1 polymer ?
#
loop_
_entity_poly.entity_id
_entity_poly.type
_entity_poly.pdbx_seq_one_letter_code
_entity_poly.pdbx_strand_id
1 'polypeptide(L)'
;MKKTTKITSLIIIFFLIIAAIIVGRQMMASHFKKKFSKKPPPGIIVAVVKNEKFSNKIESFGTALSKKTTSFRIKKEELLKPINFDEEVKKGDVIAHLKSGNIIAPFPGTLGKRGISEDTLGSEKSIILTLDDTSIIFSDLKIPENYASNIKKGLPVEVEFSGYKGKIYEGEVETVANRIDAQTRTILVRVKIINKNSELIPGALLEVRIKYNERETFS
;
A
#
# COMPACT_ATOMS: atom_id res chain seq x y z
N MET A 1 -56.19 -24.42 90.60
CA MET A 1 -56.55 -23.80 89.31
C MET A 1 -55.41 -23.00 88.63
N LYS A 2 -54.11 -23.32 88.83
CA LYS A 2 -52.96 -22.56 88.26
C LYS A 2 -52.24 -23.22 87.07
N LYS A 3 -52.53 -24.50 86.75
CA LYS A 3 -51.83 -25.26 85.68
C LYS A 3 -52.43 -25.03 84.28
N THR A 4 -53.75 -24.85 84.15
CA THR A 4 -54.45 -24.65 82.86
C THR A 4 -54.07 -23.34 82.16
N THR A 5 -53.85 -22.26 82.91
CA THR A 5 -53.43 -20.95 82.37
C THR A 5 -52.00 -20.97 81.82
N LYS A 6 -51.12 -21.80 82.40
CA LYS A 6 -49.74 -21.99 81.90
C LYS A 6 -49.72 -22.76 80.58
N ILE A 7 -50.56 -23.79 80.44
CA ILE A 7 -50.65 -24.61 79.21
C ILE A 7 -51.25 -23.80 78.06
N THR A 8 -52.31 -23.03 78.32
CA THR A 8 -52.93 -22.15 77.31
C THR A 8 -51.99 -21.04 76.86
N SER A 9 -51.23 -20.43 77.78
CA SER A 9 -50.19 -19.44 77.43
C SER A 9 -49.09 -20.06 76.54
N LEU A 10 -48.67 -21.30 76.82
CA LEU A 10 -47.65 -21.99 76.02
C LEU A 10 -48.15 -22.32 74.60
N ILE A 11 -49.42 -22.69 74.44
CA ILE A 11 -50.06 -22.89 73.13
C ILE A 11 -50.14 -21.56 72.35
N ILE A 12 -50.54 -20.46 73.00
CA ILE A 12 -50.62 -19.14 72.37
C ILE A 12 -49.24 -18.67 71.89
N ILE A 13 -48.20 -18.86 72.71
CA ILE A 13 -46.81 -18.53 72.33
C ILE A 13 -46.36 -19.37 71.13
N PHE A 14 -46.69 -20.66 71.10
CA PHE A 14 -46.37 -21.54 69.98
C PHE A 14 -47.00 -21.06 68.66
N PHE A 15 -48.29 -20.68 68.68
CA PHE A 15 -48.96 -20.13 67.49
C PHE A 15 -48.40 -18.75 67.09
N LEU A 16 -48.01 -17.90 68.04
CA LEU A 16 -47.37 -16.62 67.75
C LEU A 16 -46.00 -16.79 67.06
N ILE A 17 -45.21 -17.78 67.48
CA ILE A 17 -43.93 -18.11 66.85
C ILE A 17 -44.14 -18.58 65.40
N ILE A 18 -45.12 -19.46 65.16
CA ILE A 18 -45.46 -19.92 63.80
C ILE A 18 -45.91 -18.74 62.94
N ALA A 19 -46.78 -17.87 63.45
CA ALA A 19 -47.25 -16.69 62.73
C ALA A 19 -46.08 -15.75 62.36
N ALA A 20 -45.15 -15.50 63.29
CA ALA A 20 -43.97 -14.67 63.04
C ALA A 20 -43.07 -15.25 61.93
N ILE A 21 -42.87 -16.57 61.91
CA ILE A 21 -42.08 -17.26 60.87
C ILE A 21 -42.77 -17.14 59.49
N ILE A 22 -44.09 -17.32 59.43
CA ILE A 22 -44.85 -17.22 58.17
C ILE A 22 -44.80 -15.78 57.62
N VAL A 23 -45.02 -14.78 58.48
CA VAL A 23 -44.95 -13.36 58.09
C VAL A 23 -43.55 -12.98 57.65
N GLY A 24 -42.51 -13.40 58.39
CA GLY A 24 -41.11 -13.18 58.02
C GLY A 24 -40.76 -13.80 56.67
N ARG A 25 -41.20 -15.04 56.42
CA ARG A 25 -41.02 -15.72 55.12
C ARG A 25 -41.74 -14.98 53.99
N GLN A 26 -42.96 -14.51 54.22
CA GLN A 26 -43.75 -13.79 53.22
C GLN A 26 -43.15 -12.41 52.89
N MET A 27 -42.67 -11.67 53.90
CA MET A 27 -41.93 -10.42 53.69
C MET A 27 -40.67 -10.65 52.88
N MET A 28 -39.87 -11.68 53.21
CA MET A 28 -38.68 -12.04 52.43
C MET A 28 -39.04 -12.40 50.99
N ALA A 29 -40.05 -13.25 50.77
CA ALA A 29 -40.48 -13.62 49.42
C ALA A 29 -40.89 -12.39 48.58
N SER A 30 -41.63 -11.44 49.18
CA SER A 30 -42.03 -10.20 48.50
C SER A 30 -40.84 -9.28 48.18
N HIS A 31 -39.87 -9.19 49.10
CA HIS A 31 -38.67 -8.36 48.95
C HIS A 31 -37.75 -8.92 47.85
N PHE A 32 -37.54 -10.23 47.82
CA PHE A 32 -36.76 -10.91 46.77
C PHE A 32 -37.48 -10.86 45.41
N LYS A 33 -38.81 -11.02 45.36
CA LYS A 33 -39.56 -10.89 44.11
C LYS A 33 -39.41 -9.48 43.51
N LYS A 34 -39.44 -8.42 44.32
CA LYS A 34 -39.26 -7.04 43.84
C LYS A 34 -37.82 -6.75 43.38
N LYS A 35 -36.82 -7.28 44.10
CA LYS A 35 -35.38 -7.06 43.80
C LYS A 35 -34.89 -7.85 42.56
N PHE A 36 -35.52 -8.98 42.24
CA PHE A 36 -35.05 -9.89 41.18
C PHE A 36 -36.04 -10.12 40.01
N SER A 37 -37.19 -9.41 39.95
CA SER A 37 -38.17 -9.59 38.84
C SER A 37 -37.77 -8.95 37.51
N LYS A 38 -36.81 -8.01 37.48
CA LYS A 38 -36.40 -7.33 36.25
C LYS A 38 -35.01 -7.81 35.87
N LYS A 39 -34.93 -8.74 34.91
CA LYS A 39 -33.67 -9.02 34.21
C LYS A 39 -33.22 -7.73 33.53
N PRO A 40 -31.98 -7.26 33.72
CA PRO A 40 -31.49 -6.13 32.94
C PRO A 40 -31.53 -6.52 31.45
N PRO A 41 -31.80 -5.57 30.55
CA PRO A 41 -31.68 -5.85 29.13
C PRO A 41 -30.26 -6.35 28.84
N PRO A 42 -30.08 -7.31 27.91
CA PRO A 42 -28.76 -7.75 27.54
C PRO A 42 -27.93 -6.55 27.05
N GLY A 43 -26.66 -6.49 27.46
CA GLY A 43 -25.73 -5.48 26.95
C GLY A 43 -25.49 -5.73 25.47
N ILE A 44 -25.64 -4.69 24.65
CA ILE A 44 -25.37 -4.75 23.21
C ILE A 44 -24.10 -3.93 22.97
N ILE A 45 -23.10 -4.54 22.33
CA ILE A 45 -21.95 -3.83 21.79
C ILE A 45 -22.37 -3.36 20.40
N VAL A 46 -22.49 -2.05 20.21
CA VAL A 46 -22.75 -1.46 18.90
C VAL A 46 -21.44 -0.96 18.31
N ALA A 47 -21.15 -1.33 17.06
CA ALA A 47 -20.12 -0.72 16.27
C ALA A 47 -20.79 0.28 15.32
N VAL A 48 -20.32 1.53 15.32
CA VAL A 48 -20.77 2.51 14.34
C VAL A 48 -20.07 2.16 13.03
N VAL A 49 -20.86 1.62 12.10
CA VAL A 49 -20.38 1.26 10.77
C VAL A 49 -19.93 2.52 10.03
N LYS A 50 -18.69 2.53 9.54
CA LYS A 50 -18.20 3.53 8.60
C LYS A 50 -18.14 2.94 7.20
N ASN A 51 -18.49 3.75 6.21
CA ASN A 51 -18.30 3.36 4.81
C ASN A 51 -16.81 3.49 4.49
N GLU A 52 -16.15 2.38 4.17
CA GLU A 52 -14.75 2.32 3.75
C GLU A 52 -14.64 1.71 2.36
N LYS A 53 -13.73 2.24 1.54
CA LYS A 53 -13.46 1.69 0.21
C LYS A 53 -12.44 0.57 0.34
N PHE A 54 -12.86 -0.64 0.02
CA PHE A 54 -11.99 -1.81 0.01
C PHE A 54 -11.59 -2.15 -1.41
N SER A 55 -10.31 -2.47 -1.62
CA SER A 55 -9.78 -2.94 -2.90
C SER A 55 -8.86 -4.14 -2.68
N ASN A 56 -8.89 -5.10 -3.60
CA ASN A 56 -7.89 -6.14 -3.64
C ASN A 56 -6.57 -5.56 -4.18
N LYS A 57 -5.43 -6.13 -3.76
CA LYS A 57 -4.10 -5.72 -4.20
C LYS A 57 -3.36 -6.88 -4.87
N ILE A 58 -2.62 -6.58 -5.94
CA ILE A 58 -1.66 -7.50 -6.58
C ILE A 58 -0.29 -6.87 -6.44
N GLU A 59 0.65 -7.60 -5.86
CA GLU A 59 2.02 -7.14 -5.69
C GLU A 59 2.91 -7.79 -6.75
N SER A 60 3.76 -6.99 -7.38
CA SER A 60 4.74 -7.42 -8.37
C SER A 60 5.97 -6.53 -8.32
N PHE A 61 7.05 -6.99 -8.92
CA PHE A 61 8.28 -6.21 -9.07
C PHE A 61 8.51 -5.84 -10.52
N GLY A 62 9.14 -4.69 -10.74
CA GLY A 62 9.51 -4.20 -12.05
C GLY A 62 10.74 -3.31 -11.99
N THR A 63 11.26 -2.95 -13.16
CA THR A 63 12.37 -2.00 -13.26
C THR A 63 11.83 -0.62 -13.64
N ALA A 64 12.39 0.44 -13.06
CA ALA A 64 12.12 1.81 -13.47
C ALA A 64 12.73 2.07 -14.85
N LEU A 65 11.90 2.43 -15.82
CA LEU A 65 12.29 2.79 -17.18
C LEU A 65 12.04 4.28 -17.37
N SER A 66 13.01 5.00 -17.92
CA SER A 66 12.82 6.39 -18.31
C SER A 66 11.85 6.49 -19.49
N LYS A 67 11.16 7.63 -19.59
CA LYS A 67 10.22 7.89 -20.69
C LYS A 67 10.92 7.91 -22.04
N LYS A 68 12.14 8.45 -22.07
CA LYS A 68 13.04 8.47 -23.21
C LYS A 68 14.47 8.33 -22.70
N THR A 69 15.26 7.57 -23.43
CA THR A 69 16.70 7.42 -23.17
C THR A 69 17.45 7.48 -24.50
N THR A 70 18.58 8.18 -24.52
CA THR A 70 19.54 8.13 -25.63
C THR A 70 20.94 8.02 -25.06
N SER A 71 21.82 7.30 -25.78
CA SER A 71 23.20 7.09 -25.35
C SER A 71 24.17 7.48 -26.47
N PHE A 72 25.22 8.21 -26.11
CA PHE A 72 26.27 8.65 -27.01
C PHE A 72 27.61 8.08 -26.57
N ARG A 73 28.29 7.37 -27.47
CA ARG A 73 29.65 6.90 -27.22
C ARG A 73 30.63 7.98 -27.69
N ILE A 74 31.39 8.53 -26.75
CA ILE A 74 32.31 9.63 -27.00
C ILE A 74 33.73 9.16 -26.69
N LYS A 75 34.71 9.49 -27.53
CA LYS A 75 36.12 9.25 -27.20
C LYS A 75 36.65 10.36 -26.30
N LYS A 76 37.41 10.00 -25.26
CA LYS A 76 37.97 10.98 -24.31
C LYS A 76 38.90 11.99 -24.99
N GLU A 77 39.63 11.58 -26.02
CA GLU A 77 40.54 12.42 -26.80
C GLU A 77 39.84 13.49 -27.67
N GLU A 78 38.54 13.31 -27.94
CA GLU A 78 37.75 14.24 -28.74
C GLU A 78 37.11 15.35 -27.89
N LEU A 79 37.04 15.19 -26.55
CA LEU A 79 36.42 16.16 -25.66
C LEU A 79 37.27 17.43 -25.53
N LEU A 80 36.65 18.57 -25.85
CA LEU A 80 37.25 19.89 -25.68
C LEU A 80 37.04 20.45 -24.27
N LYS A 81 35.96 20.03 -23.60
CA LYS A 81 35.61 20.42 -22.23
C LYS A 81 35.17 19.20 -21.44
N PRO A 82 35.40 19.17 -20.10
CA PRO A 82 34.77 18.17 -19.25
C PRO A 82 33.25 18.30 -19.30
N ILE A 83 32.55 17.17 -19.21
CA ILE A 83 31.08 17.13 -19.17
C ILE A 83 30.65 17.09 -17.70
N ASN A 84 29.69 17.94 -17.34
CA ASN A 84 29.00 17.85 -16.06
C ASN A 84 27.92 16.79 -16.17
N PHE A 85 28.07 15.73 -15.39
CA PHE A 85 27.03 14.74 -15.21
C PHE A 85 26.04 15.24 -14.15
N ASP A 86 24.80 14.75 -14.18
CA ASP A 86 23.70 15.14 -13.29
C ASP A 86 23.12 16.54 -13.54
N GLU A 87 23.43 17.16 -14.68
CA GLU A 87 22.83 18.41 -15.12
C GLU A 87 21.52 18.18 -15.88
N GLU A 88 20.48 18.95 -15.55
CA GLU A 88 19.25 19.01 -16.33
C GLU A 88 19.45 19.89 -17.55
N VAL A 89 19.19 19.32 -18.73
CA VAL A 89 19.34 20.00 -20.01
C VAL A 89 18.00 20.10 -20.72
N LYS A 90 17.82 21.16 -21.53
CA LYS A 90 16.66 21.34 -22.38
C LYS A 90 16.95 20.84 -23.78
N LYS A 91 15.89 20.58 -24.54
CA LYS A 91 16.01 20.26 -25.96
C LYS A 91 16.73 21.39 -26.69
N GLY A 92 17.79 21.06 -27.42
CA GLY A 92 18.60 22.03 -28.16
C GLY A 92 19.88 22.49 -27.46
N ASP A 93 20.06 22.15 -26.18
CA ASP A 93 21.29 22.50 -25.46
C ASP A 93 22.48 21.63 -25.94
N VAL A 94 23.68 22.21 -25.92
CA VAL A 94 24.90 21.49 -26.27
C VAL A 94 25.37 20.67 -25.07
N ILE A 95 25.32 19.35 -25.19
CA ILE A 95 25.63 18.40 -24.09
C ILE A 95 27.08 17.90 -24.12
N ALA A 96 27.76 18.01 -25.26
CA ALA A 96 29.19 17.72 -25.36
C ALA A 96 29.86 18.53 -26.46
N HIS A 97 31.03 19.08 -26.15
CA HIS A 97 31.89 19.78 -27.11
C HIS A 97 32.99 18.84 -27.59
N LEU A 98 32.91 18.41 -28.87
CA LEU A 98 33.92 17.55 -29.49
C LEU A 98 34.71 18.28 -30.57
N LYS A 99 35.93 17.80 -30.85
CA LYS A 99 36.75 18.25 -31.99
C LYS A 99 36.04 18.05 -33.34
N SER A 100 35.24 17.00 -33.45
CA SER A 100 34.50 16.59 -34.66
C SER A 100 33.14 17.30 -34.81
N GLY A 101 32.62 17.92 -33.74
CA GLY A 101 31.32 18.59 -33.73
C GLY A 101 30.66 18.58 -32.35
N ASN A 102 29.71 19.49 -32.12
CA ASN A 102 28.96 19.54 -30.87
C ASN A 102 27.81 18.52 -30.89
N ILE A 103 27.58 17.83 -29.77
CA ILE A 103 26.40 16.99 -29.56
C ILE A 103 25.30 17.82 -28.89
N ILE A 104 24.08 17.72 -29.42
CA ILE A 104 22.92 18.49 -28.98
C ILE A 104 21.88 17.55 -28.32
N ALA A 105 21.22 18.03 -27.26
CA ALA A 105 20.14 17.30 -26.59
C ALA A 105 18.88 17.18 -27.48
N PRO A 106 18.45 15.95 -27.86
CA PRO A 106 17.24 15.75 -28.66
C PRO A 106 15.92 16.00 -27.89
N PHE A 107 15.95 15.96 -26.56
CA PHE A 107 14.80 16.16 -25.66
C PHE A 107 15.28 16.66 -24.28
N PRO A 108 14.40 17.24 -23.44
CA PRO A 108 14.79 17.63 -22.09
C PRO A 108 14.98 16.41 -21.18
N GLY A 109 15.99 16.44 -20.32
CA GLY A 109 16.29 15.33 -19.40
C GLY A 109 17.56 15.58 -18.59
N THR A 110 18.00 14.56 -17.88
CA THR A 110 19.20 14.60 -17.05
C THR A 110 20.33 13.85 -17.73
N LEU A 111 21.53 14.44 -17.73
CA LEU A 111 22.74 13.79 -18.26
C LEU A 111 23.30 12.79 -17.25
N GLY A 112 23.51 11.56 -17.69
CA GLY A 112 24.12 10.50 -16.92
C GLY A 112 25.41 9.98 -17.54
N LYS A 113 26.18 9.23 -16.75
CA LYS A 113 27.35 8.49 -17.22
C LYS A 113 27.12 7.01 -17.03
N ARG A 114 27.32 6.22 -18.08
CA ARG A 114 27.39 4.76 -17.96
C ARG A 114 28.85 4.32 -17.97
N GLY A 115 29.28 3.66 -16.89
CA GLY A 115 30.58 3.01 -16.83
C GLY A 115 30.65 1.86 -17.85
N ILE A 116 31.76 1.78 -18.58
CA ILE A 116 32.11 0.63 -19.41
C ILE A 116 33.22 -0.10 -18.67
N SER A 117 33.09 -1.40 -18.47
CA SER A 117 34.12 -2.22 -17.82
C SER A 117 35.44 -2.13 -18.59
N GLU A 118 36.55 -1.99 -17.87
CA GLU A 118 37.90 -1.83 -18.44
C GLU A 118 38.28 -2.98 -19.38
N ASP A 119 37.74 -4.18 -19.16
CA ASP A 119 38.02 -5.39 -19.94
C ASP A 119 37.41 -5.39 -21.37
N THR A 120 36.60 -4.38 -21.71
CA THR A 120 36.06 -4.25 -23.08
C THR A 120 37.09 -3.54 -23.97
N LEU A 121 37.51 -4.13 -25.09
CA LEU A 121 38.45 -3.49 -26.03
C LEU A 121 38.05 -2.03 -26.35
N GLY A 122 38.91 -1.07 -25.99
CA GLY A 122 38.68 0.37 -26.22
C GLY A 122 37.79 1.09 -25.17
N SER A 123 37.48 0.45 -24.05
CA SER A 123 36.79 1.02 -22.88
C SER A 123 37.56 2.20 -22.26
N GLU A 124 38.88 2.07 -22.10
CA GLU A 124 39.73 3.08 -21.44
C GLU A 124 39.70 4.44 -22.15
N LYS A 125 39.48 4.43 -23.47
CA LYS A 125 39.52 5.61 -24.35
C LYS A 125 38.16 6.23 -24.64
N SER A 126 37.06 5.63 -24.19
CA SER A 126 35.71 6.15 -24.47
C SER A 126 34.83 6.25 -23.23
N ILE A 127 33.83 7.12 -23.28
CA ILE A 127 32.80 7.28 -22.26
C ILE A 127 31.43 7.09 -22.94
N ILE A 128 30.46 6.57 -22.20
CA ILE A 128 29.07 6.51 -22.63
C ILE A 128 28.30 7.58 -21.85
N LEU A 129 27.89 8.62 -22.56
CA LEU A 129 27.01 9.68 -22.05
C LEU A 129 25.57 9.25 -22.28
N THR A 130 24.73 9.31 -21.26
CA THR A 130 23.29 9.04 -21.37
C THR A 130 22.50 10.32 -21.14
N LEU A 131 21.35 10.43 -21.79
CA LEU A 131 20.38 11.49 -21.54
C LEU A 131 19.02 10.84 -21.33
N ASP A 132 18.47 11.02 -20.14
CA ASP A 132 17.26 10.35 -19.68
C ASP A 132 16.16 11.36 -19.32
N ASP A 133 14.96 11.20 -19.91
CA ASP A 133 13.74 11.92 -19.49
C ASP A 133 13.08 11.12 -18.36
N THR A 134 13.30 11.58 -17.13
CA THR A 134 12.81 10.94 -15.89
C THR A 134 11.49 11.53 -15.39
N SER A 135 10.88 12.47 -16.12
CA SER A 135 9.61 13.13 -15.72
C SER A 135 8.48 12.13 -15.47
N ILE A 136 8.49 11.04 -16.23
CA ILE A 136 7.58 9.91 -16.11
C ILE A 136 8.44 8.64 -16.10
N ILE A 137 8.18 7.77 -15.14
CA ILE A 137 8.80 6.46 -15.06
C ILE A 137 7.78 5.41 -15.48
N PHE A 138 8.19 4.54 -16.38
CA PHE A 138 7.45 3.34 -16.72
C PHE A 138 8.00 2.15 -15.96
N SER A 139 7.16 1.16 -15.68
CA SER A 139 7.63 -0.13 -15.20
C SER A 139 6.84 -1.25 -15.84
N ASP A 140 7.56 -2.24 -16.36
CA ASP A 140 6.98 -3.42 -16.98
C ASP A 140 6.91 -4.54 -15.94
N LEU A 141 5.69 -4.99 -15.67
CA LEU A 141 5.37 -5.99 -14.66
C LEU A 141 4.89 -7.27 -15.34
N LYS A 142 5.30 -8.42 -14.79
CA LYS A 142 4.82 -9.73 -15.22
C LYS A 142 3.79 -10.23 -14.22
N ILE A 143 2.52 -10.09 -14.56
CA ILE A 143 1.41 -10.47 -13.70
C ILE A 143 0.94 -11.89 -14.06
N PRO A 144 0.75 -12.82 -13.11
CA PRO A 144 0.22 -14.14 -13.39
C PRO A 144 -1.15 -14.13 -14.10
N GLU A 145 -1.38 -15.10 -15.00
CA GLU A 145 -2.56 -15.13 -15.89
C GLU A 145 -3.92 -15.18 -15.14
N ASN A 146 -3.96 -15.70 -13.92
CA ASN A 146 -5.17 -15.77 -13.11
C ASN A 146 -5.75 -14.38 -12.78
N TYR A 147 -4.94 -13.32 -12.82
CA TYR A 147 -5.38 -11.95 -12.59
C TYR A 147 -5.73 -11.19 -13.88
N ALA A 148 -5.54 -11.79 -15.06
CA ALA A 148 -5.68 -11.10 -16.34
C ALA A 148 -7.09 -10.50 -16.56
N SER A 149 -8.13 -11.12 -16.01
CA SER A 149 -9.51 -10.62 -16.12
C SER A 149 -9.76 -9.35 -15.28
N ASN A 150 -8.99 -9.14 -14.21
CA ASN A 150 -9.16 -8.04 -13.28
C ASN A 150 -8.28 -6.83 -13.63
N ILE A 151 -7.13 -7.06 -14.28
CA ILE A 151 -6.20 -6.00 -14.64
C ILE A 151 -6.69 -5.25 -15.89
N LYS A 152 -6.96 -3.96 -15.72
CA LYS A 152 -7.43 -3.05 -16.78
C LYS A 152 -6.60 -1.78 -16.80
N LYS A 153 -6.59 -1.11 -17.95
CA LYS A 153 -6.02 0.24 -18.08
C LYS A 153 -6.72 1.20 -17.12
N GLY A 154 -5.94 2.10 -16.52
CA GLY A 154 -6.42 3.13 -15.60
C GLY A 154 -6.58 2.67 -14.15
N LEU A 155 -6.26 1.40 -13.82
CA LEU A 155 -6.26 0.97 -12.43
C LEU A 155 -5.20 1.74 -11.62
N PRO A 156 -5.51 2.16 -10.38
CA PRO A 156 -4.56 2.87 -9.55
C PRO A 156 -3.47 1.92 -9.04
N VAL A 157 -2.26 2.47 -8.98
CA VAL A 157 -1.04 1.74 -8.63
C VAL A 157 -0.29 2.49 -7.54
N GLU A 158 0.13 1.77 -6.51
CA GLU A 158 1.06 2.24 -5.49
C GLU A 158 2.44 1.66 -5.80
N VAL A 159 3.45 2.51 -5.90
CA VAL A 159 4.83 2.10 -6.16
C VAL A 159 5.71 2.48 -5.00
N GLU A 160 6.59 1.58 -4.60
CA GLU A 160 7.61 1.80 -3.59
C GLU A 160 8.98 1.56 -4.22
N PHE A 161 9.89 2.53 -4.02
CA PHE A 161 11.27 2.43 -4.47
C PHE A 161 12.14 2.01 -3.29
N SER A 162 12.91 0.92 -3.45
CA SER A 162 13.74 0.36 -2.38
C SER A 162 14.75 1.34 -1.78
N GLY A 163 15.14 2.38 -2.53
CA GLY A 163 16.03 3.45 -2.04
C GLY A 163 15.38 4.42 -1.06
N TYR A 164 14.05 4.55 -1.08
CA TYR A 164 13.27 5.41 -0.18
C TYR A 164 12.14 4.64 0.50
N LYS A 165 12.50 3.87 1.54
CA LYS A 165 11.56 3.03 2.28
C LYS A 165 10.37 3.82 2.84
N GLY A 166 9.17 3.29 2.66
CA GLY A 166 7.94 3.89 3.19
C GLY A 166 7.39 5.08 2.39
N LYS A 167 8.07 5.50 1.31
CA LYS A 167 7.54 6.51 0.39
C LYS A 167 6.78 5.83 -0.74
N ILE A 168 5.50 6.17 -0.86
CA ILE A 168 4.62 5.67 -1.91
C ILE A 168 4.53 6.70 -3.04
N TYR A 169 4.76 6.23 -4.26
CA TYR A 169 4.55 6.97 -5.49
C TYR A 169 3.27 6.48 -6.15
N GLU A 170 2.39 7.40 -6.51
CA GLU A 170 1.15 7.07 -7.19
C GLU A 170 1.36 6.96 -8.69
N GLY A 171 0.69 5.98 -9.28
CA GLY A 171 0.69 5.74 -10.71
C GLY A 171 -0.59 5.08 -11.17
N GLU A 172 -0.61 4.73 -12.45
CA GLU A 172 -1.73 4.05 -13.09
C GLU A 172 -1.23 2.95 -14.03
N VAL A 173 -2.07 1.95 -14.26
CA VAL A 173 -1.85 0.99 -15.35
C VAL A 173 -2.05 1.72 -16.68
N GLU A 174 -0.98 1.89 -17.45
CA GLU A 174 -1.03 2.56 -18.74
C GLU A 174 -1.48 1.62 -19.84
N THR A 175 -0.90 0.42 -19.89
CA THR A 175 -1.17 -0.57 -20.92
C THR A 175 -1.13 -1.98 -20.35
N VAL A 176 -2.00 -2.84 -20.86
CA VAL A 176 -2.04 -4.27 -20.58
C VAL A 176 -1.82 -4.99 -21.91
N ALA A 177 -0.88 -5.92 -21.97
CA ALA A 177 -0.64 -6.70 -23.18
C ALA A 177 -1.88 -7.53 -23.55
N ASN A 178 -2.07 -7.75 -24.85
CA ASN A 178 -3.18 -8.57 -25.36
C ASN A 178 -2.85 -10.07 -25.43
N ARG A 179 -1.61 -10.46 -25.07
CA ARG A 179 -1.11 -11.83 -25.17
C ARG A 179 -0.46 -12.26 -23.87
N ILE A 180 -0.77 -13.48 -23.43
CA ILE A 180 -0.12 -14.16 -22.32
C ILE A 180 1.15 -14.84 -22.83
N ASP A 181 2.23 -14.71 -22.10
CA ASP A 181 3.44 -15.49 -22.34
C ASP A 181 3.20 -16.93 -21.87
N ALA A 182 3.21 -17.89 -22.81
CA ALA A 182 2.93 -19.29 -22.51
C ALA A 182 4.03 -19.99 -21.70
N GLN A 183 5.27 -19.49 -21.74
CA GLN A 183 6.39 -20.06 -20.98
C GLN A 183 6.31 -19.66 -19.51
N THR A 184 6.00 -18.40 -19.23
CA THR A 184 5.95 -17.89 -17.85
C THR A 184 4.53 -17.84 -17.25
N ARG A 185 3.48 -18.04 -18.06
CA ARG A 185 2.07 -17.89 -17.65
C ARG A 185 1.75 -16.52 -17.06
N THR A 186 2.34 -15.49 -17.65
CA THR A 186 2.16 -14.10 -17.22
C THR A 186 1.70 -13.20 -18.35
N ILE A 187 0.92 -12.18 -18.01
CA ILE A 187 0.57 -11.04 -18.86
C ILE A 187 1.49 -9.87 -18.55
N LEU A 188 1.98 -9.19 -19.59
CA LEU A 188 2.83 -8.02 -19.44
C LEU A 188 1.96 -6.78 -19.18
N VAL A 189 2.23 -6.05 -18.11
CA VAL A 189 1.49 -4.84 -17.71
C VAL A 189 2.48 -3.70 -17.57
N ARG A 190 2.25 -2.61 -18.29
CA ARG A 190 3.03 -1.38 -18.16
C ARG A 190 2.31 -0.42 -17.24
N VAL A 191 2.97 -0.04 -16.17
CA VAL A 191 2.52 1.03 -15.26
C VAL A 191 3.27 2.31 -15.55
N LYS A 192 2.59 3.43 -15.31
CA LYS A 192 3.09 4.78 -15.49
C LYS A 192 3.07 5.50 -14.16
N ILE A 193 4.20 6.08 -13.78
CA ILE A 193 4.41 6.74 -12.50
C ILE A 193 4.91 8.16 -12.77
N ILE A 194 4.29 9.15 -12.12
CA ILE A 194 4.70 10.55 -12.28
C ILE A 194 5.81 10.85 -11.27
N ASN A 195 7.00 11.18 -11.76
CA ASN A 195 8.18 11.38 -10.95
C ASN A 195 8.46 12.89 -10.74
N LYS A 196 7.59 13.56 -9.98
CA LYS A 196 7.62 15.03 -9.85
C LYS A 196 8.92 15.61 -9.27
N ASN A 197 9.58 14.84 -8.41
CA ASN A 197 10.78 15.27 -7.68
C ASN A 197 12.07 14.65 -8.22
N SER A 198 12.01 13.94 -9.37
CA SER A 198 13.14 13.19 -9.93
C SER A 198 13.78 12.17 -8.96
N GLU A 199 13.01 11.68 -7.98
CA GLU A 199 13.48 10.76 -6.95
C GLU A 199 13.55 9.30 -7.43
N LEU A 200 12.71 8.93 -8.39
CA LEU A 200 12.76 7.62 -9.02
C LEU A 200 13.86 7.60 -10.09
N ILE A 201 14.85 6.74 -9.86
CA ILE A 201 16.03 6.62 -10.72
C ILE A 201 15.79 5.50 -11.74
N PRO A 202 15.98 5.74 -13.05
CA PRO A 202 15.93 4.67 -14.05
C PRO A 202 16.90 3.53 -13.72
N GLY A 203 16.46 2.29 -13.95
CA GLY A 203 17.20 1.07 -13.59
C GLY A 203 16.94 0.58 -12.16
N ALA A 204 16.30 1.39 -11.31
CA ALA A 204 15.90 0.96 -9.96
C ALA A 204 14.90 -0.20 -10.00
N LEU A 205 14.95 -1.06 -8.97
CA LEU A 205 13.89 -2.02 -8.67
C LEU A 205 12.72 -1.27 -8.02
N LEU A 206 11.52 -1.51 -8.52
CA LEU A 206 10.28 -0.97 -8.02
C LEU A 206 9.40 -2.12 -7.51
N GLU A 207 8.87 -1.94 -6.31
CA GLU A 207 7.78 -2.77 -5.80
C GLU A 207 6.46 -2.09 -6.16
N VAL A 208 5.58 -2.82 -6.84
CA VAL A 208 4.38 -2.25 -7.42
C VAL A 208 3.15 -3.01 -6.94
N ARG A 209 2.22 -2.27 -6.33
CA ARG A 209 0.93 -2.78 -5.83
C ARG A 209 -0.20 -2.22 -6.69
N ILE A 210 -0.83 -3.07 -7.49
CA ILE A 210 -1.98 -2.70 -8.32
C ILE A 210 -3.26 -2.94 -7.53
N LYS A 211 -4.10 -1.91 -7.39
CA LYS A 211 -5.42 -2.03 -6.76
C LYS A 211 -6.47 -2.40 -7.80
N TYR A 212 -7.31 -3.39 -7.50
CA TYR A 212 -8.39 -3.84 -8.38
C TYR A 212 -9.64 -4.21 -7.57
N ASN A 213 -10.78 -4.30 -8.24
CA ASN A 213 -12.08 -4.61 -7.63
C ASN A 213 -12.41 -3.70 -6.44
N GLU A 214 -12.37 -2.38 -6.64
CA GLU A 214 -12.80 -1.42 -5.62
C GLU A 214 -14.29 -1.58 -5.33
N ARG A 215 -14.63 -1.76 -4.06
CA ARG A 215 -15.99 -1.91 -3.57
C ARG A 215 -16.19 -1.07 -2.31
N GLU A 216 -17.37 -0.47 -2.19
CA GLU A 216 -17.79 0.15 -0.95
C GLU A 216 -18.21 -0.94 0.02
N THR A 217 -17.57 -0.97 1.19
CA THR A 217 -17.91 -1.90 2.26
C THR A 217 -18.13 -1.15 3.56
N PHE A 218 -18.95 -1.75 4.39
CA PHE A 218 -19.22 -1.33 5.74
C PHE A 218 -18.17 -1.96 6.66
N SER A 219 -17.44 -1.13 7.42
CA SER A 219 -16.42 -1.51 8.41
C SER A 219 -16.89 -1.13 9.81
#